data_AF-A0A7C3ELM1-F1
#
_entry.id   AF-A0A7C3ELM1-F1
#
_cell.length_a   1.000
_cell.length_b   1.000
_cell.length_c   1.000
_cell.angle_alpha   90.00
_cell.angle_beta   90.00
_cell.angle_gamma   90.00
#
_symmetry.space_group_name_H-M   'P 1'
#
loop_
_entity.id
_entity.type
_entity.pdbx_description
1 polymer ?
#
loop_
_entity_poly.entity_id
_entity_poly.type
_entity_poly.pdbx_seq_one_letter_code
_entity_poly.pdbx_strand_id
1 'polypeptide(L)'
;MRRGKPQNPSLRTTLHTSRLKGEPAMKHDPQLQRVLDRMKSGVLSRDGFLGPDPRPLEEVLDTDRSAIAALGLTHEEIGARLHVVFGKARSGLGTPVRIGERLVAVHREAMGRIPCPWGGCGVFPKGEVELTDPAAGESLFLTALGIHLAGAHGFYGGRGTRYRLEPERLARLLRLAGG
;
A
#
# COMPACT_ATOMS: atom_id res chain seq x y z
N MET A 1 53.44 2.14 -60.58
CA MET A 1 54.70 1.73 -59.92
C MET A 1 55.49 2.97 -59.51
N ARG A 2 55.48 3.34 -58.22
CA ARG A 2 56.57 4.06 -57.51
C ARG A 2 56.13 4.37 -56.06
N ARG A 3 56.97 3.89 -55.13
CA ARG A 3 57.36 4.39 -53.80
C ARG A 3 56.31 4.53 -52.68
N GLY A 4 56.66 3.91 -51.54
CA GLY A 4 56.36 4.45 -50.21
C GLY A 4 56.00 3.40 -49.16
N LYS A 5 57.00 2.77 -48.52
CA LYS A 5 56.82 2.29 -47.13
C LYS A 5 57.18 3.45 -46.20
N PRO A 6 56.43 3.62 -45.11
CA PRO A 6 57.10 3.63 -43.82
C PRO A 6 56.43 2.72 -42.80
N GLN A 7 57.28 2.26 -41.88
CA GLN A 7 57.00 1.41 -40.75
C GLN A 7 56.38 2.26 -39.62
N ASN A 8 55.39 1.72 -38.91
CA ASN A 8 55.20 1.97 -37.48
C ASN A 8 54.23 0.93 -36.87
N PRO A 9 54.68 -0.04 -36.07
CA PRO A 9 53.81 -0.81 -35.19
C PRO A 9 53.98 -0.28 -33.77
N SER A 10 53.14 0.68 -33.38
CA SER A 10 53.02 1.07 -31.98
C SER A 10 51.55 0.95 -31.58
N LEU A 11 51.28 -0.04 -30.73
CA LEU A 11 50.66 0.13 -29.41
C LEU A 11 50.13 -1.23 -28.94
N ARG A 12 50.96 -1.92 -28.16
CA ARG A 12 50.44 -2.77 -27.08
C ARG A 12 49.73 -1.84 -26.10
N THR A 13 48.44 -2.04 -25.88
CA THR A 13 47.84 -1.88 -24.54
C THR A 13 46.65 -2.82 -24.47
N THR A 14 46.89 -3.93 -23.80
CA THR A 14 45.89 -4.77 -23.18
C THR A 14 45.03 -3.92 -22.24
N LEU A 15 43.73 -3.82 -22.53
CA LEU A 15 42.73 -3.62 -21.50
C LEU A 15 41.72 -4.75 -21.65
N HIS A 16 42.00 -5.82 -20.92
CA HIS A 16 40.96 -6.74 -20.47
C HIS A 16 39.91 -5.88 -19.76
N THR A 17 38.76 -5.68 -20.40
CA THR A 17 37.61 -5.09 -19.73
C THR A 17 37.17 -6.06 -18.65
N SER A 18 37.56 -5.70 -17.43
CA SER A 18 37.20 -6.32 -16.19
C SER A 18 35.72 -6.63 -16.16
N ARG A 19 35.41 -7.92 -15.98
CA ARG A 19 34.11 -8.43 -15.56
C ARG A 19 33.64 -7.59 -14.38
N LEU A 20 32.61 -6.76 -14.58
CA LEU A 20 32.01 -6.00 -13.49
C LEU A 20 31.43 -7.01 -12.49
N LYS A 21 32.03 -7.02 -11.31
CA LYS A 21 31.62 -7.79 -10.15
C LYS A 21 30.31 -7.22 -9.63
N GLY A 22 29.33 -8.11 -9.44
CA GLY A 22 28.28 -8.01 -8.43
C GLY A 22 27.48 -6.72 -8.41
N GLU A 23 26.40 -6.68 -9.19
CA GLU A 23 25.22 -5.95 -8.72
C GLU A 23 24.85 -6.52 -7.35
N PRO A 24 24.69 -5.68 -6.30
CA PRO A 24 24.27 -6.18 -5.01
C PRO A 24 22.93 -6.86 -5.20
N ALA A 25 22.86 -8.17 -4.93
CA ALA A 25 21.61 -8.88 -4.83
C ALA A 25 20.71 -8.07 -3.90
N MET A 26 19.59 -7.56 -4.42
CA MET A 26 18.52 -7.04 -3.57
C MET A 26 18.29 -8.10 -2.51
N LYS A 27 18.60 -7.77 -1.25
CA LYS A 27 18.35 -8.65 -0.12
C LYS A 27 16.85 -8.65 0.10
N HIS A 28 16.12 -9.35 -0.76
CA HIS A 28 14.69 -9.55 -0.59
C HIS A 28 14.51 -10.27 0.73
N ASP A 29 13.87 -9.60 1.69
CA ASP A 29 13.44 -10.23 2.92
C ASP A 29 12.50 -11.39 2.54
N PRO A 30 12.87 -12.66 2.81
CA PRO A 30 12.04 -13.81 2.48
C PRO A 30 10.65 -13.73 3.11
N GLN A 31 10.50 -13.01 4.22
CA GLN A 31 9.21 -12.76 4.84
C GLN A 31 8.36 -11.83 3.97
N LEU A 32 8.95 -10.74 3.47
CA LEU A 32 8.23 -9.78 2.63
C LEU A 32 7.83 -10.38 1.28
N GLN A 33 8.65 -11.27 0.72
CA GLN A 33 8.29 -12.02 -0.48
C GLN A 33 7.04 -12.90 -0.25
N ARG A 34 6.92 -13.56 0.91
CA ARG A 34 5.71 -14.33 1.26
C ARG A 34 4.49 -13.44 1.39
N VAL A 35 4.65 -12.23 1.93
CA VAL A 35 3.58 -11.23 2.00
C VAL A 35 3.13 -10.85 0.59
N LEU A 36 4.07 -10.51 -0.29
CA LEU A 36 3.81 -10.20 -1.69
C LEU A 36 3.06 -11.34 -2.41
N ASP A 37 3.50 -12.58 -2.23
CA ASP A 37 2.83 -13.74 -2.83
C ASP A 37 1.38 -13.89 -2.36
N ARG A 38 1.11 -13.62 -1.07
CA ARG A 38 -0.24 -13.64 -0.49
C ARG A 38 -1.11 -12.46 -0.96
N MET A 39 -0.48 -11.35 -1.36
CA MET A 39 -1.17 -10.16 -1.87
C MET A 39 -1.58 -10.25 -3.35
N LYS A 40 -1.11 -11.27 -4.07
CA LYS A 40 -1.47 -11.49 -5.48
C LYS A 40 -2.97 -11.75 -5.65
N SER A 41 -3.50 -11.29 -6.77
CA SER A 41 -4.87 -11.58 -7.21
C SER A 41 -5.11 -13.09 -7.24
N GLY A 42 -6.27 -13.51 -6.75
CA GLY A 42 -6.68 -14.91 -6.65
C GLY A 42 -6.15 -15.69 -5.44
N VAL A 43 -5.21 -15.15 -4.65
CA VAL A 43 -4.63 -15.88 -3.52
C VAL A 43 -5.46 -15.72 -2.24
N LEU A 44 -5.59 -14.49 -1.71
CA LEU A 44 -6.46 -14.20 -0.56
C LEU A 44 -7.71 -13.41 -0.94
N SER A 45 -7.61 -12.58 -1.97
CA SER A 45 -8.71 -11.79 -2.53
C SER A 45 -8.74 -11.95 -4.05
N ARG A 46 -9.92 -11.79 -4.66
CA ARG A 46 -10.08 -11.89 -6.12
C ARG A 46 -9.18 -10.87 -6.83
N ASP A 47 -9.17 -9.63 -6.38
CA ASP A 47 -8.52 -8.52 -7.09
C ASP A 47 -7.09 -8.23 -6.58
N GLY A 48 -6.62 -8.95 -5.56
CA GLY A 48 -5.34 -8.69 -4.89
C GLY A 48 -5.37 -7.44 -4.02
N PHE A 49 -4.20 -6.96 -3.63
CA PHE A 49 -4.04 -5.80 -2.73
C PHE A 49 -3.24 -4.65 -3.34
N LEU A 50 -2.50 -4.91 -4.42
CA LEU A 50 -1.61 -3.94 -5.06
C LEU A 50 -2.22 -3.28 -6.30
N GLY A 51 -3.20 -3.93 -6.95
CA GLY A 51 -3.81 -3.41 -8.18
C GLY A 51 -2.74 -3.14 -9.26
N PRO A 52 -2.84 -2.03 -10.01
CA PRO A 52 -1.88 -1.67 -11.04
C PRO A 52 -0.61 -0.96 -10.50
N ASP A 53 -0.41 -0.86 -9.18
CA ASP A 53 0.73 -0.16 -8.60
C ASP A 53 2.05 -0.82 -9.03
N PRO A 54 2.93 -0.13 -9.78
CA PRO A 54 4.17 -0.72 -10.30
C PRO A 54 5.29 -0.76 -9.26
N ARG A 55 5.11 -0.08 -8.12
CA ARG A 55 6.14 0.07 -7.11
C ARG A 55 6.39 -1.25 -6.35
N PRO A 56 7.63 -1.55 -5.94
CA PRO A 56 7.90 -2.59 -4.96
C PRO A 56 7.13 -2.35 -3.65
N LEU A 57 6.79 -3.41 -2.92
CA LEU A 57 6.02 -3.28 -1.68
C LEU A 57 6.76 -2.46 -0.63
N GLU A 58 8.08 -2.60 -0.54
CA GLU A 58 8.95 -1.77 0.30
C GLU A 58 8.73 -0.27 0.04
N GLU A 59 8.73 0.13 -1.23
CA GLU A 59 8.53 1.52 -1.63
C GLU A 59 7.11 2.01 -1.33
N VAL A 60 6.09 1.15 -1.51
CA VAL A 60 4.71 1.46 -1.12
C VAL A 60 4.63 1.77 0.38
N LEU A 61 5.21 0.89 1.22
CA LEU A 61 5.21 1.03 2.67
C LEU A 61 5.98 2.29 3.12
N ASP A 62 7.15 2.55 2.55
CA ASP A 62 7.97 3.71 2.92
C ASP A 62 7.35 5.03 2.46
N THR A 63 6.70 5.04 1.30
CA THR A 63 5.93 6.20 0.82
C THR A 63 4.79 6.51 1.79
N ASP A 64 4.00 5.51 2.15
CA ASP A 64 2.84 5.69 3.03
C ASP A 64 3.29 6.09 4.44
N ARG A 65 4.37 5.49 4.96
CA ARG A 65 5.00 5.89 6.23
C ARG A 65 5.42 7.36 6.23
N SER A 66 6.08 7.79 5.16
CA SER A 66 6.56 9.17 5.04
C SER A 66 5.40 10.17 4.97
N ALA A 67 4.34 9.85 4.23
CA ALA A 67 3.13 10.67 4.15
C ALA A 67 2.45 10.81 5.53
N ILE A 68 2.33 9.72 6.27
CA ILE A 68 1.76 9.73 7.62
C ILE A 68 2.60 10.53 8.62
N ALA A 69 3.92 10.34 8.60
CA ALA A 69 4.83 11.11 9.43
C ALA A 69 4.77 12.62 9.12
N ALA A 70 4.67 13.00 7.83
CA ALA A 70 4.55 14.39 7.42
C ALA A 70 3.24 15.06 7.91
N LEU A 71 2.20 14.27 8.18
CA LEU A 71 0.95 14.73 8.77
C LEU A 71 0.99 14.82 10.31
N GLY A 72 2.12 14.44 10.93
CA GLY A 72 2.26 14.39 12.39
C GLY A 72 1.47 13.26 13.05
N LEU A 73 1.18 12.20 12.30
CA LEU A 73 0.37 11.06 12.75
C LEU A 73 1.19 9.77 12.79
N THR A 74 0.63 8.76 13.44
CA THR A 74 1.11 7.37 13.41
C THR A 74 0.12 6.45 12.70
N HIS A 75 0.60 5.28 12.26
CA HIS A 75 -0.25 4.25 11.66
C HIS A 75 -1.30 3.77 12.66
N GLU A 76 -0.89 3.59 13.91
CA GLU A 76 -1.71 3.13 15.02
C GLU A 76 -2.88 4.09 15.31
N GLU A 77 -2.63 5.40 15.34
CA GLU A 77 -3.69 6.42 15.51
C GLU A 77 -4.72 6.35 14.39
N ILE A 78 -4.26 6.15 13.15
CA ILE A 78 -5.17 6.01 12.01
C ILE A 78 -5.96 4.72 12.09
N GLY A 79 -5.31 3.60 12.38
CA GLY A 79 -5.95 2.30 12.57
C GLY A 79 -7.03 2.38 13.65
N ALA A 80 -6.72 3.00 14.79
CA ALA A 80 -7.65 3.19 15.90
C ALA A 80 -8.84 4.06 15.48
N ARG A 81 -8.60 5.19 14.80
CA ARG A 81 -9.68 6.06 14.34
C ARG A 81 -10.60 5.35 13.35
N LEU A 82 -10.03 4.64 12.39
CA LEU A 82 -10.79 3.89 11.39
C LEU A 82 -11.58 2.75 12.02
N HIS A 83 -11.04 2.10 13.06
CA HIS A 83 -11.75 1.05 13.79
C HIS A 83 -13.03 1.59 14.45
N VAL A 84 -12.96 2.79 15.06
CA VAL A 84 -14.13 3.46 15.63
C VAL A 84 -15.18 3.76 14.56
N VAL A 85 -14.76 4.29 13.40
CA VAL A 85 -15.66 4.58 12.28
C VAL A 85 -16.34 3.30 11.79
N PHE A 86 -15.56 2.24 11.57
CA PHE A 86 -16.07 0.96 11.09
C PHE A 86 -17.06 0.33 12.08
N GLY A 87 -16.73 0.33 13.37
CA GLY A 87 -17.62 -0.16 14.43
C GLY A 87 -18.95 0.58 14.46
N LYS A 88 -18.90 1.92 14.40
CA LYS A 88 -20.11 2.77 14.39
C LYS A 88 -20.98 2.49 13.16
N ALA A 89 -20.39 2.37 11.98
CA ALA A 89 -21.13 2.05 10.75
C ALA A 89 -21.75 0.65 10.81
N ARG A 90 -21.01 -0.34 11.33
CA ARG A 90 -21.49 -1.72 11.49
C ARG A 90 -22.68 -1.80 12.44
N SER A 91 -22.69 -1.04 13.53
CA SER A 91 -23.84 -0.93 14.43
C SER A 91 -25.10 -0.35 13.76
N GLY A 92 -24.94 0.33 12.61
CA GLY A 92 -26.06 0.81 11.80
C GLY A 92 -26.75 -0.26 10.97
N LEU A 93 -26.22 -1.51 10.92
CA LEU A 93 -26.85 -2.66 10.24
C LEU A 93 -27.31 -2.37 8.80
N GLY A 94 -26.46 -1.69 8.02
CA GLY A 94 -26.75 -1.33 6.62
C GLY A 94 -27.49 0.00 6.44
N THR A 95 -27.89 0.66 7.52
CA THR A 95 -28.45 2.01 7.46
C THR A 95 -27.34 3.08 7.48
N PRO A 96 -27.56 4.25 6.85
CA PRO A 96 -26.64 5.38 6.93
C PRO A 96 -26.45 5.89 8.36
N VAL A 97 -25.20 5.95 8.82
CA VAL A 97 -24.82 6.47 10.14
C VAL A 97 -23.93 7.70 9.99
N ARG A 98 -24.22 8.77 10.74
CA ARG A 98 -23.38 9.98 10.75
C ARG A 98 -22.05 9.73 11.48
N ILE A 99 -20.94 10.11 10.85
CA ILE A 99 -19.60 10.07 11.41
C ILE A 99 -19.10 11.51 11.55
N GLY A 100 -18.96 11.98 12.80
CA GLY A 100 -18.75 13.41 13.05
C GLY A 100 -19.90 14.24 12.47
N GLU A 101 -19.57 15.44 11.98
CA GLU A 101 -20.57 16.40 11.50
C GLU A 101 -20.98 16.16 10.03
N ARG A 102 -19.99 15.81 9.20
CA ARG A 102 -20.08 15.88 7.74
C ARG A 102 -20.15 14.52 7.04
N LEU A 103 -19.59 13.48 7.65
CA LEU A 103 -19.46 12.19 6.99
C LEU A 103 -20.66 11.28 7.26
N VAL A 104 -20.94 10.42 6.29
CA VAL A 104 -21.95 9.36 6.38
C VAL A 104 -21.26 8.04 6.08
N ALA A 105 -21.53 7.03 6.90
CA ALA A 105 -20.99 5.69 6.72
C ALA A 105 -22.11 4.66 6.58
N VAL A 106 -21.97 3.76 5.61
CA VAL A 106 -22.89 2.64 5.38
C VAL A 106 -22.10 1.35 5.38
N HIS A 107 -22.44 0.41 6.27
CA HIS A 107 -21.81 -0.91 6.30
C HIS A 107 -22.53 -1.88 5.36
N ARG A 108 -21.77 -2.60 4.55
CA ARG A 108 -22.25 -3.68 3.69
C ARG A 108 -21.56 -4.98 4.12
N GLU A 109 -22.36 -5.89 4.64
CA GLU A 109 -21.87 -7.20 5.06
C GLU A 109 -21.59 -8.10 3.87
N ALA A 110 -20.56 -8.95 4.00
CA ALA A 110 -20.30 -10.02 3.07
C ALA A 110 -19.89 -11.28 3.83
N MET A 111 -20.30 -12.44 3.33
CA MET A 111 -19.99 -13.71 3.99
C MET A 111 -18.49 -14.04 3.93
N GLY A 112 -18.01 -14.68 5.00
CA GLY A 112 -16.68 -15.25 5.09
C GLY A 112 -15.64 -14.37 5.78
N ARG A 113 -14.42 -14.87 5.83
CA ARG A 113 -13.28 -14.23 6.48
C ARG A 113 -12.06 -14.25 5.56
N ILE A 114 -11.11 -13.36 5.82
CA ILE A 114 -9.86 -13.24 5.07
C ILE A 114 -8.68 -13.12 6.05
N PRO A 115 -7.61 -13.92 5.90
CA PRO A 115 -6.43 -13.80 6.77
C PRO A 115 -5.58 -12.59 6.40
N CYS A 116 -4.80 -12.09 7.37
CA CYS A 116 -3.77 -11.09 7.08
C CYS A 116 -2.67 -11.68 6.17
N PRO A 117 -2.21 -10.96 5.13
CA PRO A 117 -1.09 -11.37 4.30
C PRO A 117 0.24 -11.47 5.07
N TRP A 118 0.45 -10.70 6.15
CA TRP A 118 1.62 -10.84 7.03
C TRP A 118 1.64 -12.12 7.87
N GLY A 119 0.48 -12.80 8.02
CA GLY A 119 0.36 -13.99 8.85
C GLY A 119 0.40 -13.68 10.35
N GLY A 120 -0.01 -14.63 11.19
CA GLY A 120 0.04 -14.49 12.65
C GLY A 120 -1.00 -13.53 13.29
N CYS A 121 -1.62 -12.63 12.52
CA CYS A 121 -2.57 -11.63 13.03
C CYS A 121 -4.03 -12.12 13.10
N GLY A 122 -4.31 -13.37 12.70
CA GLY A 122 -5.65 -13.92 12.64
C GLY A 122 -6.41 -13.62 11.33
N VAL A 123 -7.74 -13.68 11.41
CA VAL A 123 -8.67 -13.57 10.28
C VAL A 123 -9.70 -12.47 10.52
N PHE A 124 -10.05 -11.73 9.47
CA PHE A 124 -10.92 -10.56 9.52
C PHE A 124 -12.23 -10.84 8.78
N PRO A 125 -13.37 -10.32 9.24
CA PRO A 125 -14.63 -10.47 8.52
C PRO A 125 -14.56 -9.79 7.16
N LYS A 126 -15.16 -10.40 6.14
CA LYS A 126 -15.43 -9.74 4.86
C LYS A 126 -16.59 -8.75 5.02
N GLY A 127 -16.67 -7.81 4.09
CA GLY A 127 -17.59 -6.68 4.16
C GLY A 127 -16.81 -5.39 4.18
N GLU A 128 -17.54 -4.30 3.99
CA GLU A 128 -16.96 -2.99 3.80
C GLU A 128 -17.84 -1.89 4.38
N VAL A 129 -17.24 -0.76 4.70
CA VAL A 129 -17.94 0.48 4.99
C VAL A 129 -17.64 1.45 3.87
N GLU A 130 -18.69 1.92 3.22
CA GLU A 130 -18.61 3.08 2.35
C GLU A 130 -18.69 4.34 3.23
N LEU A 131 -17.61 5.10 3.29
CA LEU A 131 -17.52 6.36 4.01
C LEU A 131 -17.54 7.50 3.00
N THR A 132 -18.55 8.36 3.10
CA THR A 132 -18.83 9.41 2.11
C THR A 132 -18.88 10.77 2.78
N ASP A 133 -18.34 11.77 2.09
CA ASP A 133 -18.57 13.20 2.31
C ASP A 133 -19.52 13.70 1.20
N PRO A 134 -20.83 13.81 1.48
CA PRO A 134 -21.80 14.18 0.45
C PRO A 134 -21.58 15.58 -0.12
N ALA A 135 -21.01 16.49 0.67
CA ALA A 135 -20.77 17.86 0.24
C ALA A 135 -19.51 17.99 -0.63
N ALA A 136 -18.53 17.09 -0.47
CA ALA A 136 -17.35 17.04 -1.34
C ALA A 136 -17.53 16.12 -2.56
N GLY A 137 -18.57 15.28 -2.58
CA GLY A 137 -18.70 14.21 -3.58
C GLY A 137 -17.60 13.14 -3.47
N GLU A 138 -17.02 12.99 -2.28
CA GLU A 138 -15.89 12.09 -2.02
C GLU A 138 -16.35 10.82 -1.29
N SER A 139 -15.90 9.64 -1.73
CA SER A 139 -16.11 8.38 -1.00
C SER A 139 -14.85 7.49 -0.92
N LEU A 140 -14.75 6.70 0.14
CA LEU A 140 -13.72 5.66 0.30
C LEU A 140 -14.33 4.41 0.94
N PHE A 141 -13.67 3.28 0.71
CA PHE A 141 -14.13 1.98 1.21
C PHE A 141 -13.18 1.45 2.28
N LEU A 142 -13.70 1.22 3.47
CA LEU A 142 -12.99 0.62 4.58
C LEU A 142 -13.32 -0.86 4.67
N THR A 143 -12.33 -1.72 4.85
CA THR A 143 -12.56 -3.13 5.23
C THR A 143 -11.89 -3.40 6.57
N ALA A 144 -12.41 -4.36 7.34
CA ALA A 144 -11.79 -4.72 8.62
C ALA A 144 -10.32 -5.13 8.45
N LEU A 145 -10.00 -5.86 7.38
CA LEU A 145 -8.62 -6.19 7.03
C LEU A 145 -7.81 -4.95 6.63
N GLY A 146 -8.33 -4.09 5.74
CA GLY A 146 -7.62 -2.89 5.30
C GLY A 146 -7.27 -1.95 6.45
N ILE A 147 -8.17 -1.79 7.42
CA ILE A 147 -7.92 -1.01 8.64
C ILE A 147 -6.76 -1.61 9.45
N HIS A 148 -6.76 -2.93 9.61
CA HIS A 148 -5.68 -3.62 10.30
C HIS A 148 -4.35 -3.50 9.55
N LEU A 149 -4.35 -3.64 8.22
CA LEU A 149 -3.15 -3.49 7.40
C LEU A 149 -2.54 -2.09 7.50
N ALA A 150 -3.38 -1.06 7.46
CA ALA A 150 -2.94 0.31 7.65
C ALA A 150 -2.33 0.50 9.04
N GLY A 151 -3.06 0.08 10.09
CA GLY A 151 -2.66 0.34 11.48
C GLY A 151 -1.49 -0.50 12.00
N ALA A 152 -1.39 -1.77 11.61
CA ALA A 152 -0.39 -2.70 12.15
C ALA A 152 0.82 -2.91 11.23
N HIS A 153 0.67 -2.63 9.93
CA HIS A 153 1.71 -2.89 8.93
C HIS A 153 2.08 -1.65 8.10
N GLY A 154 1.40 -0.51 8.29
CA GLY A 154 1.64 0.69 7.50
C GLY A 154 1.27 0.54 6.02
N PHE A 155 0.46 -0.47 5.68
CA PHE A 155 0.05 -0.74 4.29
C PHE A 155 -1.34 -0.19 4.02
N TYR A 156 -1.42 0.83 3.16
CA TYR A 156 -2.69 1.51 2.85
C TYR A 156 -3.33 1.02 1.54
N GLY A 157 -2.85 -0.09 0.96
CA GLY A 157 -3.28 -0.59 -0.35
C GLY A 157 -2.39 -0.09 -1.48
N GLY A 158 -2.36 -0.79 -2.62
CA GLY A 158 -1.68 -0.28 -3.81
C GLY A 158 -2.50 0.78 -4.54
N ARG A 159 -1.84 1.71 -5.21
CA ARG A 159 -2.48 2.76 -6.04
C ARG A 159 -3.39 2.13 -7.10
N GLY A 160 -4.54 2.75 -7.32
CA GLY A 160 -5.54 2.27 -8.27
C GLY A 160 -6.41 1.11 -7.77
N THR A 161 -6.17 0.59 -6.56
CA THR A 161 -7.12 -0.32 -5.92
C THR A 161 -8.30 0.45 -5.33
N ARG A 162 -9.49 -0.17 -5.35
CA ARG A 162 -10.71 0.38 -4.73
C ARG A 162 -10.57 0.65 -3.23
N TYR A 163 -9.74 -0.15 -2.56
CA TYR A 163 -9.55 -0.14 -1.11
C TYR A 163 -8.30 0.61 -0.67
N ARG A 164 -7.63 1.33 -1.58
CA ARG A 164 -6.53 2.22 -1.24
C ARG A 164 -7.02 3.32 -0.32
N LEU A 165 -6.38 3.45 0.83
CA LEU A 165 -6.67 4.42 1.87
C LEU A 165 -5.64 5.55 1.80
N GLU A 166 -5.79 6.50 0.87
CA GLU A 166 -4.78 7.55 0.70
C GLU A 166 -4.54 8.34 2.01
N PRO A 167 -3.29 8.37 2.53
CA PRO A 167 -2.92 9.02 3.80
C PRO A 167 -3.48 10.43 4.02
N GLU A 168 -3.24 11.35 3.09
CA GLU A 168 -3.65 12.75 3.19
C GLU A 168 -5.17 12.89 3.11
N ARG A 169 -5.80 12.03 2.31
CA ARG A 169 -7.26 11.99 2.18
C ARG A 169 -7.92 11.51 3.47
N LEU A 170 -7.38 10.47 4.09
CA LEU A 170 -7.84 9.99 5.39
C LEU A 170 -7.74 11.09 6.44
N ALA A 171 -6.58 11.74 6.55
CA ALA A 171 -6.36 12.78 7.54
C ALA A 171 -7.32 13.97 7.35
N ARG A 172 -7.57 14.38 6.10
CA ARG A 172 -8.53 15.43 5.76
C ARG A 172 -9.97 15.05 6.13
N LEU A 173 -10.45 13.89 5.66
CA LEU A 173 -11.84 13.47 5.86
C LEU A 173 -12.15 13.25 7.34
N LEU A 174 -11.22 12.60 8.06
CA LEU A 174 -11.39 12.26 9.46
C LEU A 174 -10.99 13.40 10.42
N ARG A 175 -10.52 14.53 9.87
CA ARG A 175 -10.00 15.71 10.60
C ARG A 175 -8.94 15.30 11.65
N LEU A 176 -7.97 14.50 11.23
CA LEU A 176 -6.93 13.96 12.12
C LEU A 176 -5.71 14.88 12.27
N ALA A 177 -5.43 15.70 11.26
CA ALA A 177 -4.33 16.66 11.28
C ALA A 177 -4.91 18.08 11.42
N GLY A 178 -4.38 18.88 12.36
CA GLY A 178 -4.78 20.28 12.58
C GLY A 178 -5.74 20.52 13.75
N GLY A 179 -5.36 20.06 14.95
CA GLY A 179 -5.88 20.56 16.23
C GLY A 179 -4.93 21.59 16.83
#